data_AF-A0AB38X5X3-F1
#
_entry.id   AF-A0AB38X5X3-F1
#
_cell.length_a   1.000
_cell.length_b   1.000
_cell.length_c   1.000
_cell.angle_alpha   90.00
_cell.angle_beta   90.00
_cell.angle_gamma   90.00
#
_symmetry.space_group_name_H-M   'P 1'
#
loop_
_entity.id
_entity.type
_entity.pdbx_description
1 polymer ?
#
loop_
_entity_poly.entity_id
_entity_poly.type
_entity_poly.pdbx_seq_one_letter_code
_entity_poly.pdbx_strand_id
1 'polypeptide(L)'
;MHFKLKNWPGLVTSLVILLVAGGLLWAFTQHNAVTATVSNLNLRNGPGLTYQATHKVKKNSRLTILGEKNNWYHVRDSQNHFGWVASWLVDHPGSLKRVTNLSEATIVLDPGHGGSDSGALSIDQKHDEKVYTLALAKKVAQRLRARGAHVIMTRDTDKTVSLADRPALANTNQASAFISFHFDSAPADNLGSGTTTYYYHRQTSYALAKAINQGMSDLPLTNRGVKFGNFEVIRDNSRPSLLIEMGYINTKKDFSYIRRAAYQDQVAKRVVAGLSTYFQSAS
;
A
#
# COMPACT_ATOMS: atom_id res chain seq x y z
N MET A 1 -31.77 36.06 53.28
CA MET A 1 -31.84 34.72 52.66
C MET A 1 -30.43 34.32 52.21
N HIS A 2 -29.75 33.42 52.93
CA HIS A 2 -28.44 32.91 52.54
C HIS A 2 -28.62 31.62 51.73
N PHE A 3 -28.42 31.70 50.41
CA PHE A 3 -28.29 30.52 49.55
C PHE A 3 -26.94 29.84 49.86
N LYS A 4 -26.94 28.77 50.64
CA LYS A 4 -25.76 27.90 50.77
C LYS A 4 -25.66 27.03 49.52
N LEU A 5 -24.69 27.33 48.65
CA LEU A 5 -24.29 26.49 47.51
C LEU A 5 -23.68 25.18 48.02
N LYS A 6 -24.49 24.24 48.50
CA LYS A 6 -24.04 22.96 49.08
C LYS A 6 -23.67 21.91 48.03
N ASN A 7 -23.93 22.17 46.74
CA ASN A 7 -23.79 21.19 45.66
C ASN A 7 -22.67 21.49 44.65
N TRP A 8 -21.76 22.43 44.99
CA TRP A 8 -20.64 22.80 44.11
C TRP A 8 -19.75 21.62 43.67
N PRO A 9 -19.40 20.65 44.55
CA PRO A 9 -18.60 19.51 44.12
C PRO A 9 -19.29 18.66 43.04
N GLY A 10 -20.61 18.47 43.15
CA GLY A 10 -21.42 17.70 42.18
C GLY A 10 -21.54 18.39 40.82
N LEU A 11 -21.61 19.73 40.80
CA LEU A 11 -21.62 20.52 39.57
C LEU A 11 -20.26 20.47 38.87
N VAL A 12 -19.17 20.57 39.62
CA VAL A 12 -17.81 20.47 39.08
C VAL A 12 -17.55 19.08 38.48
N THR A 13 -17.92 18.00 39.18
CA THR A 13 -17.78 16.64 38.65
C THR A 13 -18.62 16.41 37.39
N SER A 14 -19.85 16.94 37.34
CA SER A 14 -20.72 16.81 36.16
C SER A 14 -20.15 17.56 34.95
N LEU A 15 -19.58 18.75 35.17
CA LEU A 15 -18.93 19.54 34.13
C LEU A 15 -17.68 18.84 33.59
N VAL A 16 -16.86 18.25 34.47
CA VAL A 16 -15.66 17.47 34.07
C VAL A 16 -16.05 16.25 33.24
N ILE A 17 -17.09 15.50 33.65
CA ILE A 17 -17.58 14.35 32.88
C ILE A 17 -18.07 14.79 31.50
N LEU A 18 -18.82 15.90 31.40
CA LEU A 18 -19.29 16.44 30.12
C LEU A 18 -18.12 16.89 29.21
N LEU A 19 -17.09 17.52 29.78
CA LEU A 19 -15.90 17.92 29.03
C LEU A 19 -15.08 16.71 28.55
N VAL A 20 -14.91 15.70 29.39
CA VAL A 20 -14.22 14.44 29.03
C VAL A 20 -15.01 13.67 27.98
N ALA A 21 -16.33 13.52 28.18
CA ALA A 21 -17.21 12.87 27.22
C ALA A 21 -17.24 13.62 25.88
N GLY A 22 -17.30 14.96 25.91
CA GLY A 22 -17.21 15.81 24.72
C GLY A 22 -15.87 15.68 24.01
N GLY A 23 -14.77 15.64 24.75
CA GLY A 23 -13.42 15.42 24.22
C GLY A 23 -13.26 14.03 23.59
N LEU A 24 -13.80 12.98 24.21
CA LEU A 24 -13.81 11.62 23.67
C LEU A 24 -14.71 11.48 22.44
N LEU A 25 -15.89 12.10 22.44
CA LEU A 25 -16.78 12.14 21.26
C LEU A 25 -16.11 12.87 20.09
N TRP A 26 -15.45 13.99 20.39
CA TRP A 26 -14.72 14.78 19.40
C TRP A 26 -13.52 14.00 18.85
N ALA A 27 -12.73 13.34 19.71
CA ALA A 27 -11.63 12.48 19.28
C ALA A 27 -12.13 11.28 18.44
N PHE A 28 -13.21 10.62 18.87
CA PHE A 28 -13.79 9.48 18.16
C PHE A 28 -14.33 9.87 16.77
N THR A 29 -15.02 11.01 16.66
CA THR A 29 -15.49 11.54 15.37
C THR A 29 -14.35 12.07 14.49
N GLN A 30 -13.22 12.47 15.09
CA GLN A 30 -12.02 12.83 14.36
C GLN A 30 -11.30 11.61 13.74
N HIS A 31 -11.22 10.50 14.48
CA HIS A 31 -10.50 9.29 14.06
C HIS A 31 -11.29 8.37 13.10
N ASN A 32 -12.62 8.44 13.10
CA ASN A 32 -13.48 7.64 12.21
C ASN A 32 -14.00 8.46 11.03
N ALA A 33 -13.14 9.20 10.34
CA ALA A 33 -13.51 9.91 9.14
C ALA A 33 -12.43 9.81 8.08
N VAL A 34 -12.81 10.04 6.83
CA VAL A 34 -11.97 10.10 5.63
C VAL A 34 -12.33 11.32 4.80
N THR A 35 -11.45 11.72 3.90
CA THR A 35 -11.61 12.93 3.07
C THR A 35 -11.63 12.53 1.60
N ALA A 36 -12.68 12.89 0.86
CA ALA A 36 -12.75 12.59 -0.56
C ALA A 36 -11.56 13.18 -1.35
N THR A 37 -10.84 12.37 -2.12
CA THR A 37 -9.66 12.83 -2.89
C THR A 37 -10.01 13.27 -4.31
N VAL A 38 -11.20 12.90 -4.80
CA VAL A 38 -11.69 13.18 -6.16
C VAL A 38 -12.94 14.06 -6.17
N SER A 39 -13.14 14.83 -7.24
CA SER A 39 -14.20 15.86 -7.34
C SER A 39 -15.62 15.29 -7.48
N ASN A 40 -15.77 14.06 -7.93
CA ASN A 40 -17.04 13.38 -8.18
C ASN A 40 -17.03 11.99 -7.54
N LEU A 41 -16.80 11.91 -6.22
CA LEU A 41 -16.78 10.65 -5.50
C LEU A 41 -18.19 10.07 -5.41
N ASN A 42 -18.44 8.92 -6.03
CA ASN A 42 -19.73 8.26 -5.96
C ASN A 42 -19.92 7.58 -4.60
N LEU A 43 -21.02 7.91 -3.92
CA LEU A 43 -21.60 7.10 -2.85
C LEU A 43 -22.51 6.06 -3.50
N ARG A 44 -22.23 4.78 -3.26
CA ARG A 44 -22.96 3.67 -3.87
C ARG A 44 -23.87 2.96 -2.87
N ASN A 45 -24.92 2.32 -3.34
CA ASN A 45 -25.81 1.52 -2.48
C ASN A 45 -25.20 0.18 -2.01
N GLY A 46 -23.98 -0.15 -2.44
CA GLY A 46 -23.23 -1.31 -1.95
C GLY A 46 -21.72 -1.22 -2.22
N PRO A 47 -20.93 -2.12 -1.60
CA PRO A 47 -19.47 -2.11 -1.62
C PRO A 47 -18.91 -2.72 -2.92
N GLY A 48 -19.05 -2.00 -4.04
CA GLY A 48 -18.52 -2.43 -5.33
C GLY A 48 -18.85 -1.48 -6.48
N LEU A 49 -18.12 -1.62 -7.59
CA LEU A 49 -18.28 -0.75 -8.77
C LEU A 49 -19.59 -0.99 -9.55
N THR A 50 -20.20 -2.17 -9.40
CA THR A 50 -21.46 -2.55 -10.05
C THR A 50 -22.71 -2.01 -9.34
N TYR A 51 -22.57 -1.61 -8.08
CA TYR A 51 -23.64 -1.01 -7.28
C TYR A 51 -23.98 0.39 -7.78
N GLN A 52 -25.26 0.76 -7.76
CA GLN A 52 -25.71 2.06 -8.26
C GLN A 52 -25.18 3.20 -7.40
N ALA A 53 -24.71 4.26 -8.06
CA ALA A 53 -24.33 5.50 -7.39
C ALA A 53 -25.58 6.30 -7.05
N THR A 54 -25.79 6.57 -5.77
CA THR A 54 -26.94 7.34 -5.26
C THR A 54 -26.63 8.82 -5.15
N HIS A 55 -25.40 9.16 -4.75
CA HIS A 55 -24.97 10.54 -4.52
C HIS A 55 -23.53 10.75 -4.99
N LYS A 56 -23.15 12.02 -5.17
CA LYS A 56 -21.78 12.41 -5.46
C LYS A 56 -21.28 13.38 -4.40
N VAL A 57 -20.05 13.16 -3.98
CA VAL A 57 -19.37 13.97 -2.97
C VAL A 57 -18.19 14.69 -3.60
N LYS A 58 -18.05 15.98 -3.26
CA LYS A 58 -17.00 16.85 -3.79
C LYS A 58 -15.64 16.49 -3.16
N LYS A 59 -14.56 16.77 -3.88
CA LYS A 59 -13.19 16.68 -3.34
C LYS A 59 -13.07 17.47 -2.04
N ASN A 60 -12.26 16.98 -1.11
CA ASN A 60 -12.03 17.50 0.24
C ASN A 60 -13.23 17.43 1.19
N SER A 61 -14.36 16.83 0.77
CA SER A 61 -15.47 16.60 1.68
C SER A 61 -15.10 15.53 2.70
N ARG A 62 -15.41 15.80 3.96
CA ARG A 62 -15.22 14.86 5.06
C ARG A 62 -16.38 13.87 5.12
N LEU A 63 -16.05 12.60 5.30
CA LEU A 63 -16.95 11.46 5.34
C LEU A 63 -16.71 10.69 6.63
N THR A 64 -17.73 10.54 7.48
CA THR A 64 -17.63 9.70 8.68
C THR A 64 -17.72 8.24 8.28
N ILE A 65 -16.76 7.40 8.67
CA ILE A 65 -16.81 5.95 8.46
C ILE A 65 -17.77 5.34 9.50
N LEU A 66 -18.72 4.55 9.00
CA LEU A 66 -19.68 3.79 9.77
C LEU A 66 -19.39 2.28 9.75
N GLY A 67 -18.59 1.82 8.79
CA GLY A 67 -18.19 0.42 8.66
C GLY A 67 -17.34 0.20 7.42
N GLU A 68 -16.78 -1.00 7.30
CA GLU A 68 -15.92 -1.40 6.19
C GLU A 68 -16.30 -2.79 5.69
N LYS A 69 -16.28 -2.98 4.36
CA LYS A 69 -16.44 -4.28 3.71
C LYS A 69 -15.74 -4.26 2.37
N ASN A 70 -14.88 -5.26 2.09
CA ASN A 70 -14.22 -5.45 0.80
C ASN A 70 -13.48 -4.20 0.26
N ASN A 71 -12.82 -3.42 1.13
CA ASN A 71 -12.16 -2.14 0.79
C ASN A 71 -13.10 -1.01 0.37
N TRP A 72 -14.36 -1.10 0.79
CA TRP A 72 -15.30 0.01 0.73
C TRP A 72 -15.66 0.44 2.13
N TYR A 73 -15.70 1.74 2.35
CA TYR A 73 -16.24 2.31 3.57
C TYR A 73 -17.71 2.61 3.38
N HIS A 74 -18.53 2.08 4.27
CA HIS A 74 -19.85 2.64 4.49
C HIS A 74 -19.67 3.95 5.23
N VAL A 75 -20.09 5.05 4.61
CA VAL A 75 -19.84 6.40 5.09
C VAL A 75 -21.13 7.20 5.23
N ARG A 76 -21.04 8.25 6.04
CA ARG A 76 -22.01 9.35 6.11
C ARG A 76 -21.33 10.66 5.71
N ASP A 77 -21.91 11.40 4.79
CA ASP A 77 -21.43 12.74 4.43
C ASP A 77 -21.98 13.84 5.37
N SER A 78 -21.57 15.10 5.15
CA SER A 78 -22.03 16.23 5.96
C SER A 78 -23.51 16.59 5.77
N GLN A 79 -24.15 16.05 4.73
CA GLN A 79 -25.57 16.23 4.40
C GLN A 79 -26.42 15.05 4.90
N ASN A 80 -25.83 14.12 5.68
CA ASN A 80 -26.45 12.88 6.14
C ASN A 80 -26.86 11.92 5.02
N HIS A 81 -26.22 11.99 3.84
CA HIS A 81 -26.32 10.89 2.88
C HIS A 81 -25.45 9.72 3.33
N PHE A 82 -25.96 8.52 3.11
CA PHE A 82 -25.29 7.27 3.40
C PHE A 82 -24.93 6.56 2.10
N GLY A 83 -23.79 5.87 2.10
CA GLY A 83 -23.42 5.03 0.98
C GLY A 83 -22.02 4.46 1.13
N TRP A 84 -21.60 3.70 0.14
CA TRP A 84 -20.31 3.07 0.07
C TRP A 84 -19.37 3.85 -0.83
N VAL A 85 -18.18 4.15 -0.32
CA VAL A 85 -17.08 4.76 -1.09
C VAL A 85 -15.90 3.82 -1.08
N ALA A 86 -15.20 3.77 -2.21
CA ALA A 86 -13.97 3.02 -2.33
C ALA A 86 -12.88 3.62 -1.43
N SER A 87 -12.20 2.79 -0.64
CA SER A 87 -11.19 3.25 0.32
C SER A 87 -10.01 3.98 -0.31
N TRP A 88 -9.73 3.73 -1.60
CA TRP A 88 -8.67 4.37 -2.37
C TRP A 88 -9.05 5.75 -2.97
N LEU A 89 -10.33 6.13 -2.90
CA LEU A 89 -10.81 7.46 -3.34
C LEU A 89 -10.99 8.44 -2.17
N VAL A 90 -10.53 8.04 -0.99
CA VAL A 90 -10.63 8.83 0.23
C VAL A 90 -9.31 8.76 0.99
N ASP A 91 -8.89 9.90 1.54
CA ASP A 91 -7.70 10.03 2.36
C ASP A 91 -8.09 9.81 3.82
N HIS A 92 -7.25 9.12 4.60
CA HIS A 92 -7.50 8.97 6.02
C HIS A 92 -6.81 10.13 6.75
N PRO A 93 -7.55 11.04 7.42
CA PRO A 93 -7.02 11.88 8.49
C PRO A 93 -6.71 11.03 9.73
N GLY A 94 -5.92 9.97 9.54
CA GLY A 94 -5.14 9.29 10.55
C GLY A 94 -3.77 9.15 9.91
N SER A 95 -2.78 9.87 10.43
CA SER A 95 -1.40 9.70 9.96
C SER A 95 -1.11 8.21 9.91
N LEU A 96 -0.64 7.71 8.77
CA LEU A 96 -0.12 6.35 8.69
C LEU A 96 0.75 6.14 9.92
N LYS A 97 0.47 5.10 10.71
CA LYS A 97 1.23 4.84 11.95
C LYS A 97 2.71 4.94 11.59
N ARG A 98 3.38 5.92 12.19
CA ARG A 98 4.76 6.22 11.88
C ARG A 98 5.62 5.06 12.36
N VAL A 99 6.23 4.38 11.41
CA VAL A 99 7.17 3.28 11.65
C VAL A 99 8.57 3.84 11.53
N THR A 100 9.39 3.65 12.56
CA THR A 100 10.80 4.07 12.53
C THR A 100 11.75 2.89 12.37
N ASN A 101 11.29 1.67 12.69
CA ASN A 101 12.07 0.43 12.60
C ASN A 101 11.33 -0.69 11.86
N LEU A 102 12.07 -1.59 11.22
CA LEU A 102 11.50 -2.75 10.53
C LEU A 102 10.69 -3.66 11.46
N SER A 103 11.08 -3.80 12.73
CA SER A 103 10.39 -4.65 13.72
C SER A 103 8.98 -4.17 14.09
N GLU A 104 8.65 -2.92 13.80
CA GLU A 104 7.32 -2.34 14.01
C GLU A 104 6.44 -2.44 12.75
N ALA A 105 7.05 -2.82 11.62
CA ALA A 105 6.43 -2.70 10.30
C ALA A 105 5.60 -3.94 9.95
N THR A 106 4.43 -3.72 9.36
CA THR A 106 3.74 -4.73 8.55
C THR A 106 4.06 -4.47 7.09
N ILE A 107 4.72 -5.41 6.43
CA ILE A 107 5.13 -5.30 5.03
C ILE A 107 4.34 -6.32 4.21
N VAL A 108 3.64 -5.84 3.19
CA VAL A 108 3.02 -6.72 2.19
C VAL A 108 3.95 -6.85 1.00
N LEU A 109 4.31 -8.09 0.67
CA LEU A 109 5.10 -8.43 -0.51
C LEU A 109 4.18 -9.07 -1.55
N ASP A 110 4.23 -8.56 -2.76
CA ASP A 110 3.40 -9.01 -3.86
C ASP A 110 4.28 -9.59 -4.98
N PRO A 111 4.49 -10.91 -5.01
CA PRO A 111 5.06 -11.54 -6.19
C PRO A 111 4.04 -11.49 -7.33
N GLY A 112 4.34 -10.73 -8.38
CA GLY A 112 3.49 -10.54 -9.55
C GLY A 112 3.07 -11.87 -10.20
N HIS A 113 1.93 -11.87 -10.91
CA HIS A 113 1.39 -13.03 -11.61
C HIS A 113 1.04 -14.20 -10.67
N GLY A 114 1.05 -15.44 -11.17
CA GLY A 114 0.83 -16.67 -10.40
C GLY A 114 -0.34 -17.51 -10.92
N GLY A 115 -0.25 -18.83 -10.71
CA GLY A 115 -1.21 -19.80 -11.18
C GLY A 115 -1.30 -19.79 -12.71
N SER A 116 -2.49 -19.48 -13.22
CA SER A 116 -2.79 -19.42 -14.66
C SER A 116 -2.13 -18.25 -15.39
N ASP A 117 -1.67 -17.23 -14.66
CA ASP A 117 -0.94 -16.10 -15.24
C ASP A 117 0.57 -16.35 -15.10
N SER A 118 1.24 -16.63 -16.22
CA SER A 118 2.70 -16.84 -16.28
C SER A 118 3.50 -15.54 -16.08
N GLY A 119 2.89 -14.40 -16.37
CA GLY A 119 3.62 -13.17 -16.72
C GLY A 119 4.38 -13.33 -18.03
N ALA A 120 5.39 -12.48 -18.22
CA ALA A 120 6.22 -12.51 -19.41
C ALA A 120 7.09 -13.79 -19.49
N LEU A 121 7.37 -14.22 -20.72
CA LEU A 121 8.24 -15.36 -20.98
C LEU A 121 9.68 -14.88 -21.20
N SER A 122 10.63 -15.68 -20.72
CA SER A 122 12.05 -15.46 -20.93
C SER A 122 12.47 -15.46 -22.40
N ILE A 123 13.68 -14.95 -22.66
CA ILE A 123 14.32 -14.94 -24.00
C ILE A 123 14.34 -16.33 -24.69
N ASP A 124 14.34 -17.42 -23.92
CA ASP A 124 14.32 -18.79 -24.44
C ASP A 124 12.92 -19.44 -24.45
N GLN A 125 11.88 -18.67 -24.08
CA GLN A 125 10.47 -19.06 -24.02
C GLN A 125 10.19 -20.27 -23.10
N LYS A 126 11.09 -20.55 -22.15
CA LYS A 126 11.03 -21.74 -21.27
C LYS A 126 10.79 -21.40 -19.80
N HIS A 127 10.84 -20.13 -19.43
CA HIS A 127 10.75 -19.71 -18.04
C HIS A 127 9.76 -18.58 -17.87
N ASP A 128 8.84 -18.78 -16.94
CA ASP A 128 7.79 -17.83 -16.61
C ASP A 128 8.28 -16.81 -15.58
N GLU A 129 7.89 -15.55 -15.75
CA GLU A 129 8.14 -14.47 -14.80
C GLU A 129 7.67 -14.82 -13.38
N LYS A 130 6.48 -15.43 -13.24
CA LYS A 130 5.86 -15.80 -11.95
C LYS A 130 6.77 -16.61 -11.02
N VAL A 131 7.70 -17.39 -11.60
CA VAL A 131 8.66 -18.23 -10.86
C VAL A 131 9.70 -17.35 -10.18
N TYR A 132 10.25 -16.38 -10.92
CA TYR A 132 11.29 -15.49 -10.43
C TYR A 132 10.75 -14.44 -9.47
N THR A 133 9.53 -13.93 -9.70
CA THR A 133 8.90 -12.98 -8.77
C THR A 133 8.66 -13.64 -7.41
N LEU A 134 8.15 -14.88 -7.40
CA LEU A 134 7.96 -15.65 -6.17
C LEU A 134 9.28 -15.93 -5.44
N ALA A 135 10.30 -16.37 -6.18
CA ALA A 135 11.61 -16.68 -5.61
C ALA A 135 12.26 -15.45 -4.95
N LEU A 136 12.22 -14.29 -5.62
CA LEU A 136 12.74 -13.04 -5.07
C LEU A 136 11.93 -12.60 -3.84
N ALA A 137 10.60 -12.59 -3.93
CA ALA A 137 9.74 -12.16 -2.84
C ALA A 137 9.95 -13.01 -1.57
N LYS A 138 10.16 -14.33 -1.72
CA LYS A 138 10.51 -15.22 -0.60
C LYS A 138 11.85 -14.85 0.04
N LYS A 139 12.87 -14.53 -0.76
CA LYS A 139 14.18 -14.07 -0.25
C LYS A 139 14.09 -12.75 0.50
N VAL A 140 13.24 -11.82 0.04
CA VAL A 140 12.94 -10.57 0.74
C VAL A 140 12.18 -10.86 2.04
N ALA A 141 11.14 -11.69 1.98
CA ALA A 141 10.33 -12.08 3.14
C ALA A 141 11.18 -12.67 4.26
N GLN A 142 12.07 -13.61 3.93
CA GLN A 142 12.98 -14.22 4.90
C GLN A 142 13.85 -13.17 5.60
N ARG A 143 14.43 -12.24 4.85
CA ARG A 143 15.31 -11.18 5.40
C ARG A 143 14.56 -10.17 6.25
N LEU A 144 13.33 -9.81 5.86
CA LEU A 144 12.49 -8.91 6.64
C LEU A 144 12.04 -9.56 7.95
N ARG A 145 11.59 -10.83 7.90
CA ARG A 145 11.23 -11.60 9.10
C ARG A 145 12.41 -11.76 10.05
N ALA A 146 13.62 -11.98 9.53
CA ALA A 146 14.84 -12.03 10.33
C ALA A 146 15.18 -10.69 11.03
N ARG A 147 14.57 -9.57 10.61
CA ARG A 147 14.68 -8.26 11.26
C ARG A 147 13.43 -7.89 12.08
N GLY A 148 12.57 -8.86 12.36
CA GLY A 148 11.38 -8.70 13.20
C GLY A 148 10.16 -8.10 12.49
N ALA A 149 10.22 -7.82 11.19
CA ALA A 149 9.06 -7.29 10.48
C ALA A 149 7.95 -8.34 10.35
N HIS A 150 6.70 -7.90 10.48
CA HIS A 150 5.55 -8.73 10.14
C HIS A 150 5.38 -8.74 8.61
N VAL A 151 5.57 -9.91 7.99
CA VAL A 151 5.55 -10.02 6.52
C VAL A 151 4.38 -10.88 6.05
N ILE A 152 3.51 -10.24 5.28
CA ILE A 152 2.38 -10.86 4.58
C ILE A 152 2.75 -10.96 3.10
N MET A 153 2.46 -12.09 2.46
CA MET A 153 2.66 -12.25 1.01
C MET A 153 1.30 -12.41 0.33
N THR A 154 1.06 -11.73 -0.80
CA THR A 154 -0.18 -11.94 -1.58
C THR A 154 -0.29 -13.38 -2.08
N ARG A 155 0.87 -13.99 -2.41
CA ARG A 155 1.04 -15.43 -2.60
C ARG A 155 2.42 -15.89 -2.12
N ASP A 156 2.47 -17.07 -1.52
CA ASP A 156 3.69 -17.78 -1.08
C ASP A 156 3.90 -19.11 -1.83
N THR A 157 2.99 -19.42 -2.75
CA THR A 157 2.97 -20.57 -3.64
C THR A 157 2.59 -20.11 -5.06
N ASP A 158 2.64 -21.02 -6.03
CA ASP A 158 2.15 -20.72 -7.37
C ASP A 158 0.62 -20.80 -7.42
N LYS A 159 -0.05 -19.69 -7.06
CA LYS A 159 -1.51 -19.57 -7.09
C LYS A 159 -1.93 -18.27 -7.77
N THR A 160 -3.09 -18.28 -8.39
CA THR A 160 -3.71 -17.10 -8.96
C THR A 160 -4.17 -16.15 -7.83
N VAL A 161 -3.86 -14.86 -7.98
CA VAL A 161 -4.36 -13.77 -7.12
C VAL A 161 -4.79 -12.63 -8.04
N SER A 162 -6.01 -12.14 -7.88
CA SER A 162 -6.54 -11.06 -8.72
C SER A 162 -5.78 -9.75 -8.49
N LEU A 163 -5.79 -8.84 -9.46
CA LEU A 163 -5.16 -7.52 -9.31
C LEU A 163 -5.79 -6.72 -8.17
N ALA A 164 -7.10 -6.86 -7.94
CA ALA A 164 -7.83 -6.15 -6.89
C ALA A 164 -7.52 -6.69 -5.47
N ASP A 165 -7.28 -7.99 -5.32
CA ASP A 165 -7.01 -8.60 -4.01
C ASP A 165 -5.63 -8.22 -3.44
N ARG A 166 -4.67 -7.88 -4.31
CA ARG A 166 -3.29 -7.52 -3.93
C ARG A 166 -3.23 -6.21 -3.11
N PRO A 167 -3.75 -5.05 -3.60
CA PRO A 167 -3.80 -3.83 -2.83
C PRO A 167 -4.82 -3.93 -1.68
N ALA A 168 -5.91 -4.68 -1.85
CA ALA A 168 -6.87 -4.98 -0.79
C ALA A 168 -6.21 -5.56 0.46
N LEU A 169 -5.31 -6.53 0.28
CA LEU A 169 -4.57 -7.17 1.36
C LEU A 169 -3.72 -6.14 2.12
N ALA A 170 -3.07 -5.22 1.42
CA ALA A 170 -2.27 -4.15 2.04
C ALA A 170 -3.12 -3.15 2.80
N ASN A 171 -4.23 -2.71 2.20
CA ASN A 171 -5.15 -1.76 2.79
C ASN A 171 -5.76 -2.32 4.08
N THR A 172 -6.32 -3.53 4.01
CA THR A 172 -6.97 -4.22 5.15
C THR A 172 -6.01 -4.45 6.31
N ASN A 173 -4.77 -4.83 6.02
CA ASN A 173 -3.75 -5.07 7.05
C ASN A 173 -3.00 -3.80 7.46
N GLN A 174 -3.45 -2.62 7.03
CA GLN A 174 -2.83 -1.33 7.32
C GLN A 174 -1.30 -1.34 7.10
N ALA A 175 -0.85 -1.94 5.99
CA ALA A 175 0.56 -2.18 5.73
C ALA A 175 1.40 -0.90 5.82
N SER A 176 2.56 -0.96 6.44
CA SER A 176 3.55 0.12 6.49
C SER A 176 4.21 0.34 5.13
N ALA A 177 4.33 -0.72 4.33
CA ALA A 177 4.70 -0.67 2.92
C ALA A 177 4.15 -1.86 2.14
N PHE A 178 3.85 -1.64 0.86
CA PHE A 178 3.55 -2.65 -0.14
C PHE A 178 4.60 -2.64 -1.24
N ILE A 179 5.13 -3.81 -1.60
CA ILE A 179 6.15 -3.96 -2.64
C ILE A 179 5.72 -5.05 -3.61
N SER A 180 5.40 -4.66 -4.84
CA SER A 180 5.17 -5.59 -5.95
C SER A 180 6.46 -5.87 -6.72
N PHE A 181 6.68 -7.13 -7.08
CA PHE A 181 7.87 -7.62 -7.76
C PHE A 181 7.52 -8.18 -9.13
N HIS A 182 8.13 -7.64 -10.18
CA HIS A 182 7.92 -7.98 -11.58
C HIS A 182 9.24 -7.97 -12.37
N PHE A 183 9.25 -8.59 -13.54
CA PHE A 183 10.33 -8.46 -14.52
C PHE A 183 9.74 -7.98 -15.84
N ASP A 184 10.31 -6.91 -16.37
CA ASP A 184 9.80 -6.23 -17.55
C ASP A 184 9.93 -7.12 -18.79
N SER A 185 9.24 -6.74 -19.85
CA SER A 185 9.45 -7.32 -21.17
C SER A 185 9.27 -6.25 -22.25
N ALA A 186 10.08 -6.34 -23.30
CA ALA A 186 9.96 -5.45 -24.44
C ALA A 186 9.19 -6.13 -25.58
N PRO A 187 8.57 -5.38 -26.51
CA PRO A 187 7.86 -5.95 -27.66
C PRO A 187 8.71 -6.86 -28.55
N ALA A 188 10.03 -6.70 -28.52
CA ALA A 188 11.00 -7.55 -29.18
C ALA A 188 12.15 -7.89 -28.24
N ASP A 189 12.72 -9.08 -28.42
CA ASP A 189 13.83 -9.58 -27.63
C ASP A 189 15.03 -8.63 -27.64
N ASN A 190 15.66 -8.45 -26.47
CA ASN A 190 16.83 -7.59 -26.27
C ASN A 190 16.62 -6.09 -26.54
N LEU A 191 15.38 -5.62 -26.72
CA LEU A 191 15.09 -4.20 -26.93
C LEU A 191 15.11 -3.37 -25.62
N GLY A 192 14.80 -4.01 -24.49
CA GLY A 192 14.81 -3.38 -23.16
C GLY A 192 15.90 -3.91 -22.25
N SER A 193 16.39 -3.12 -21.31
CA SER A 193 17.31 -3.59 -20.27
C SER A 193 17.27 -2.65 -19.06
N GLY A 194 17.52 -3.21 -17.88
CA GLY A 194 17.65 -2.47 -16.63
C GLY A 194 16.46 -2.62 -15.70
N THR A 195 16.60 -2.07 -14.51
CA THR A 195 15.58 -2.09 -13.46
C THR A 195 14.82 -0.76 -13.41
N THR A 196 13.53 -0.79 -13.10
CA THR A 196 12.72 0.43 -12.90
C THR A 196 11.90 0.29 -11.62
N THR A 197 11.76 1.38 -10.86
CA THR A 197 10.83 1.40 -9.71
C THR A 197 9.67 2.34 -10.01
N TYR A 198 8.45 1.84 -9.89
CA TYR A 198 7.23 2.58 -10.15
C TYR A 198 6.50 2.97 -8.87
N TYR A 199 5.95 4.17 -8.86
CA TYR A 199 5.02 4.65 -7.84
C TYR A 199 3.78 5.25 -8.50
N TYR A 200 2.67 5.32 -7.77
CA TYR A 200 1.48 6.04 -8.21
C TYR A 200 1.22 7.28 -7.35
N HIS A 201 1.07 7.09 -6.04
CA HIS A 201 0.76 8.16 -5.09
C HIS A 201 2.02 8.92 -4.68
N ARG A 202 2.27 10.07 -5.30
CA ARG A 202 3.50 10.85 -5.06
C ARG A 202 3.71 11.19 -3.58
N GLN A 203 2.65 11.61 -2.89
CA GLN A 203 2.72 12.08 -1.50
C GLN A 203 3.08 10.95 -0.52
N THR A 204 2.55 9.74 -0.73
CA THR A 204 2.72 8.62 0.21
C THR A 204 3.83 7.65 -0.19
N SER A 205 4.12 7.53 -1.48
CA SER A 205 4.90 6.40 -2.01
C SER A 205 6.22 6.78 -2.68
N TYR A 206 6.38 8.05 -3.12
CA TYR A 206 7.60 8.46 -3.83
C TYR A 206 8.86 8.33 -2.97
N ALA A 207 8.78 8.67 -1.68
CA ALA A 207 9.92 8.57 -0.77
C ALA A 207 10.36 7.10 -0.57
N LEU A 208 9.41 6.17 -0.44
CA LEU A 208 9.67 4.74 -0.37
C LEU A 208 10.32 4.23 -1.67
N ALA A 209 9.73 4.59 -2.81
CA ALA A 209 10.25 4.21 -4.13
C ALA A 209 11.68 4.71 -4.35
N LYS A 210 11.95 5.97 -3.98
CA LYS A 210 13.29 6.57 -4.05
C LYS A 210 14.30 5.85 -3.17
N ALA A 211 13.96 5.59 -1.91
CA ALA A 211 14.88 4.94 -0.97
C ALA A 211 15.29 3.54 -1.44
N ILE A 212 14.34 2.75 -1.92
CA ILE A 212 14.63 1.41 -2.46
C ILE A 212 15.38 1.48 -3.79
N ASN A 213 14.97 2.37 -4.71
CA ASN A 213 15.62 2.50 -6.01
C ASN A 213 17.08 2.95 -5.89
N GLN A 214 17.39 3.91 -5.01
CA GLN A 214 18.77 4.38 -4.79
C GLN A 214 19.70 3.24 -4.38
N GLY A 215 19.21 2.33 -3.53
CA GLY A 215 19.96 1.15 -3.10
C GLY A 215 20.31 0.19 -4.25
N MET A 216 19.57 0.20 -5.36
CA MET A 216 19.78 -0.70 -6.51
C MET A 216 20.88 -0.22 -7.47
N SER A 217 21.46 0.96 -7.26
CA SER A 217 22.37 1.60 -8.22
C SER A 217 23.70 0.85 -8.40
N ASP A 218 24.07 -0.03 -7.47
CA ASP A 218 25.29 -0.83 -7.48
C ASP A 218 25.10 -2.23 -8.10
N LEU A 219 23.89 -2.54 -8.57
CA LEU A 219 23.59 -3.82 -9.20
C LEU A 219 24.06 -3.87 -10.67
N PRO A 220 24.30 -5.08 -11.22
CA PRO A 220 24.80 -5.24 -12.58
C PRO A 220 23.84 -4.79 -13.71
N LEU A 221 22.54 -4.63 -13.40
CA LEU A 221 21.55 -4.13 -14.35
C LEU A 221 21.39 -2.62 -14.15
N THR A 222 21.36 -1.88 -15.27
CA THR A 222 21.22 -0.42 -15.26
C THR A 222 19.99 0.00 -14.46
N ASN A 223 20.17 0.88 -13.46
CA ASN A 223 19.06 1.49 -12.75
C ASN A 223 18.43 2.60 -13.60
N ARG A 224 17.17 2.42 -14.03
CA ARG A 224 16.41 3.37 -14.86
C ARG A 224 15.63 4.40 -14.02
N GLY A 225 15.86 4.40 -12.71
CA GLY A 225 15.30 5.34 -11.77
C GLY A 225 13.86 5.05 -11.35
N VAL A 226 13.27 6.06 -10.72
CA VAL A 226 11.90 6.04 -10.22
C VAL A 226 10.97 6.70 -11.25
N LYS A 227 9.87 6.05 -11.58
CA LYS A 227 8.89 6.54 -12.57
C LYS A 227 7.47 6.49 -12.01
N PHE A 228 6.60 7.38 -12.50
CA PHE A 228 5.17 7.23 -12.27
C PHE A 228 4.66 6.02 -13.09
N GLY A 229 3.76 5.22 -12.52
CA GLY A 229 3.13 4.08 -13.19
C GLY A 229 1.68 3.89 -12.75
N ASN A 230 0.76 3.76 -13.70
CA ASN A 230 -0.66 3.54 -13.44
C ASN A 230 -1.01 2.05 -13.38
N PHE A 231 -0.42 1.33 -12.43
CA PHE A 231 -0.69 -0.08 -12.19
C PHE A 231 -1.68 -0.26 -11.05
N GLU A 232 -2.69 -1.12 -11.22
CA GLU A 232 -3.79 -1.30 -10.27
C GLU A 232 -3.30 -1.57 -8.83
N VAL A 233 -2.29 -2.41 -8.67
CA VAL A 233 -1.73 -2.81 -7.38
C VAL A 233 -1.08 -1.69 -6.56
N ILE A 234 -0.71 -0.57 -7.21
CA ILE A 234 -0.18 0.64 -6.56
C ILE A 234 -1.12 1.84 -6.68
N ARG A 235 -2.02 1.85 -7.67
CA ARG A 235 -3.07 2.87 -7.81
C ARG A 235 -4.13 2.74 -6.73
N ASP A 236 -4.65 1.53 -6.54
CA ASP A 236 -5.79 1.26 -5.64
C ASP A 236 -5.31 0.89 -4.22
N ASN A 237 -4.02 1.09 -3.96
CA ASN A 237 -3.37 0.88 -2.66
C ASN A 237 -3.27 2.21 -1.91
N SER A 238 -3.97 2.34 -0.78
CA SER A 238 -3.93 3.53 0.06
C SER A 238 -2.72 3.55 1.00
N ARG A 239 -1.92 2.48 1.01
CA ARG A 239 -0.66 2.38 1.78
C ARG A 239 0.53 2.83 0.91
N PRO A 240 1.68 3.20 1.52
CA PRO A 240 2.91 3.44 0.78
C PRO A 240 3.23 2.22 -0.08
N SER A 241 3.26 2.38 -1.40
CA SER A 241 3.27 1.25 -2.33
C SER A 241 4.15 1.51 -3.55
N LEU A 242 4.84 0.47 -4.00
CA LEU A 242 5.63 0.53 -5.22
C LEU A 242 5.58 -0.79 -5.97
N LEU A 243 5.95 -0.73 -7.25
CA LEU A 243 6.19 -1.88 -8.10
C LEU A 243 7.63 -1.80 -8.62
N ILE A 244 8.38 -2.89 -8.54
CA ILE A 244 9.76 -2.95 -9.06
C ILE A 244 9.76 -3.88 -10.26
N GLU A 245 10.29 -3.38 -11.37
CA GLU A 245 10.71 -4.18 -12.51
C GLU A 245 12.20 -4.50 -12.35
N MET A 246 12.57 -5.74 -12.06
CA MET A 246 13.95 -6.13 -11.70
C MET A 246 14.81 -6.60 -12.90
N GLY A 247 14.56 -6.05 -14.08
CA GLY A 247 15.24 -6.42 -15.33
C GLY A 247 14.25 -6.91 -16.38
N TYR A 248 14.69 -6.97 -17.64
CA TYR A 248 13.87 -7.46 -18.76
C TYR A 248 14.05 -8.97 -18.94
N ILE A 249 12.99 -9.76 -18.73
CA ILE A 249 13.07 -11.23 -18.79
C ILE A 249 13.34 -11.75 -20.21
N ASN A 250 12.91 -11.01 -21.24
CA ASN A 250 13.18 -11.29 -22.65
C ASN A 250 14.43 -10.57 -23.20
N THR A 251 15.38 -10.24 -22.31
CA THR A 251 16.70 -9.72 -22.69
C THR A 251 17.78 -10.67 -22.20
N LYS A 252 18.62 -11.17 -23.12
CA LYS A 252 19.63 -12.21 -22.84
C LYS A 252 20.57 -11.80 -21.70
N LYS A 253 21.03 -10.55 -21.69
CA LYS A 253 21.90 -10.01 -20.63
C LYS A 253 21.18 -10.03 -19.28
N ASP A 254 20.02 -9.40 -19.20
CA ASP A 254 19.23 -9.27 -17.97
C ASP A 254 18.82 -10.64 -17.44
N PHE A 255 18.28 -11.51 -18.29
CA PHE A 255 17.86 -12.86 -17.92
C PHE A 255 19.02 -13.70 -17.37
N SER A 256 20.24 -13.51 -17.89
CA SER A 256 21.43 -14.18 -17.36
C SER A 256 21.71 -13.84 -15.88
N TYR A 257 21.29 -12.67 -15.40
CA TYR A 257 21.33 -12.25 -14.00
C TYR A 257 20.06 -12.67 -13.25
N ILE A 258 18.86 -12.42 -13.80
CA ILE A 258 17.56 -12.72 -13.18
C ILE A 258 17.50 -14.16 -12.65
N ARG A 259 18.00 -15.12 -13.43
CA ARG A 259 18.01 -16.55 -13.07
C ARG A 259 19.01 -16.93 -11.96
N ARG A 260 19.93 -16.05 -11.58
CA ARG A 260 20.98 -16.35 -10.58
C ARG A 260 20.46 -16.08 -9.17
N ALA A 261 20.54 -17.09 -8.31
CA ALA A 261 20.24 -16.94 -6.89
C ALA A 261 21.03 -15.78 -6.23
N ALA A 262 22.30 -15.61 -6.63
CA ALA A 262 23.16 -14.53 -6.14
C ALA A 262 22.61 -13.12 -6.48
N TYR A 263 22.08 -12.93 -7.69
CA TYR A 263 21.49 -11.65 -8.09
C TYR A 263 20.19 -11.39 -7.30
N GLN A 264 19.33 -12.41 -7.18
CA GLN A 264 18.11 -12.31 -6.37
C GLN A 264 18.42 -11.99 -4.90
N ASP A 265 19.48 -12.58 -4.34
CA ASP A 265 19.94 -12.28 -2.97
C ASP A 265 20.50 -10.87 -2.84
N GLN A 266 21.19 -10.36 -3.86
CA GLN A 266 21.63 -8.97 -3.88
C GLN A 266 20.43 -8.02 -3.92
N VAL A 267 19.49 -8.20 -4.85
CA VAL A 267 18.24 -7.41 -4.92
C VAL A 267 17.51 -7.45 -3.58
N ALA A 268 17.32 -8.64 -3.00
CA ALA A 268 16.65 -8.77 -1.71
C ALA A 268 17.34 -8.01 -0.57
N LYS A 269 18.69 -7.98 -0.55
CA LYS A 269 19.45 -7.15 0.41
C LYS A 269 19.17 -5.66 0.21
N ARG A 270 19.10 -5.17 -1.04
CA ARG A 270 18.87 -3.75 -1.37
C ARG A 270 17.44 -3.31 -1.04
N VAL A 271 16.44 -4.13 -1.30
CA VAL A 271 15.05 -3.86 -0.89
C VAL A 271 14.96 -3.66 0.62
N VAL A 272 15.56 -4.58 1.36
CA VAL A 272 15.51 -4.60 2.82
C VAL A 272 16.30 -3.43 3.42
N ALA A 273 17.44 -3.06 2.83
CA ALA A 273 18.17 -1.85 3.21
C ALA A 273 17.39 -0.56 2.88
N GLY A 274 16.80 -0.47 1.69
CA GLY A 274 16.00 0.69 1.28
C GLY A 274 14.76 0.90 2.16
N LEU A 275 14.09 -0.18 2.58
CA LEU A 275 13.02 -0.11 3.59
C LEU A 275 13.52 0.42 4.94
N SER A 276 14.67 -0.07 5.42
CA SER A 276 15.28 0.46 6.65
C SER A 276 15.56 1.96 6.55
N THR A 277 16.17 2.41 5.44
CA THR A 277 16.45 3.83 5.18
C THR A 277 15.15 4.65 5.14
N TYR A 278 14.11 4.14 4.46
CA TYR A 278 12.81 4.80 4.38
C TYR A 278 12.22 5.04 5.77
N PHE A 279 12.12 4.00 6.61
CA PHE A 279 11.52 4.12 7.94
C PHE A 279 12.35 5.02 8.88
N GLN A 280 13.68 4.97 8.79
CA GLN A 280 14.55 5.86 9.58
C GLN A 280 14.45 7.32 9.13
N SER A 281 14.29 7.59 7.83
CA SER A 281 14.17 8.94 7.28
C SER A 281 12.78 9.57 7.47
N ALA A 282 11.77 8.74 7.75
CA ALA A 282 10.47 9.21 8.22
C ALA A 282 10.53 9.72 9.68
N SER A 283 11.72 9.60 10.31
CA SER A 283 12.35 10.14 11.54
C SER A 283 12.03 11.56 11.97
#